data_AF-A0A6A6TKA5-F1
#
_entry.id   AF-A0A6A6TKA5-F1
#
_cell.length_a   1.000
_cell.length_b   1.000
_cell.length_c   1.000
_cell.angle_alpha   90.00
_cell.angle_beta   90.00
_cell.angle_gamma   90.00
#
_symmetry.space_group_name_H-M   'P 1'
#
loop_
_entity.id
_entity.type
_entity.pdbx_description
1 polymer ?
#
loop_
_entity_poly.entity_id
_entity_poly.type
_entity_poly.pdbx_seq_one_letter_code
_entity_poly.pdbx_strand_id
1 'polypeptide(L)'
;MSAEEEVIDPEYLRILPKYFELTQEVKEVPAVSGAFWFGSAPMRRMHLARLSGDGPAGRIGYHYQIEQEHEKRNEDYHQFLSEQCLTSKDVPKTRFFYKKELMQTLHAIGLDIRGGLSSLIRHTYRSPKKGAKTMDSFIVTDPEKACKYVNIGIKLESATPSYPNTLREAARIYSQLCDLIEDENGNTATIKDLDQQIEEIEDEALIWELKRKKFRVQTKERYHEMLIDMALEEKLSDMQSKKWKRANGI
;
A
#
# COMPACT_ATOMS: atom_id res chain seq x y z
N MET A 1 -8.44 -33.85 9.88
CA MET A 1 -7.24 -33.00 9.86
C MET A 1 -7.71 -31.57 10.01
N SER A 2 -7.64 -31.03 11.22
CA SER A 2 -7.93 -29.61 11.47
C SER A 2 -6.82 -28.81 10.79
N ALA A 3 -7.15 -28.10 9.71
CA ALA A 3 -6.27 -27.08 9.17
C ALA A 3 -5.98 -26.10 10.31
N GLU A 4 -4.72 -26.00 10.72
CA GLU A 4 -4.29 -24.86 11.54
C GLU A 4 -4.69 -23.62 10.75
N GLU A 5 -5.66 -22.86 11.27
CA GLU A 5 -6.00 -21.56 10.71
C GLU A 5 -4.72 -20.72 10.79
N GLU A 6 -4.03 -20.59 9.66
CA GLU A 6 -2.86 -19.76 9.53
C GLU A 6 -3.26 -18.36 10.02
N VAL A 7 -2.67 -17.92 11.14
CA VAL A 7 -3.01 -16.64 11.74
C VAL A 7 -2.56 -15.55 10.77
N ILE A 8 -3.51 -15.02 10.00
CA ILE A 8 -3.26 -13.99 9.00
C ILE A 8 -3.04 -12.67 9.72
N ASP A 9 -1.97 -11.97 9.33
CA ASP A 9 -1.67 -10.63 9.81
C ASP A 9 -2.88 -9.71 9.50
N PRO A 10 -3.49 -9.06 10.51
CA PRO A 10 -4.65 -8.19 10.30
C PRO A 10 -4.42 -7.08 9.27
N GLU A 11 -3.17 -6.64 9.08
CA GLU A 11 -2.81 -5.62 8.08
C GLU A 11 -2.97 -6.11 6.63
N TYR A 12 -3.01 -7.44 6.42
CA TYR A 12 -3.24 -8.04 5.10
C TYR A 12 -4.69 -7.86 4.65
N LEU A 13 -5.64 -7.76 5.59
CA LEU A 13 -7.06 -7.55 5.29
C LEU A 13 -7.33 -6.19 4.62
N ARG A 14 -6.39 -5.26 4.68
CA ARG A 14 -6.45 -3.99 3.96
C ARG A 14 -5.75 -4.15 2.60
N ILE A 15 -6.55 -4.20 1.55
CA ILE A 15 -6.07 -4.24 0.16
C ILE A 15 -5.80 -2.81 -0.28
N LEU A 16 -4.54 -2.39 -0.17
CA LEU A 16 -4.07 -1.07 -0.59
C LEU A 16 -3.88 -1.02 -2.12
N PRO A 17 -3.93 0.17 -2.75
CA PRO A 17 -3.51 0.33 -4.15
C PRO A 17 -2.05 -0.09 -4.34
N LYS A 18 -1.67 -0.55 -5.54
CA LYS A 18 -0.29 -0.96 -5.83
C LYS A 18 0.75 0.15 -5.54
N TYR A 19 0.40 1.40 -5.87
CA TYR A 19 1.25 2.56 -5.67
C TYR A 19 0.58 3.60 -4.78
N PHE A 20 1.39 4.39 -4.08
CA PHE A 20 0.96 5.48 -3.24
C PHE A 20 0.20 6.50 -4.08
N GLU A 21 -1.07 6.70 -3.74
CA GLU A 21 -1.96 7.58 -4.49
C GLU A 21 -2.58 8.60 -3.55
N LEU A 22 -2.41 9.87 -3.90
CA LEU A 22 -3.07 10.99 -3.22
C LEU A 22 -4.55 11.07 -3.61
N THR A 23 -5.39 11.51 -2.66
CA THR A 23 -6.77 11.92 -2.99
C THR A 23 -6.78 13.13 -3.93
N GLN A 24 -7.88 13.30 -4.67
CA GLN A 24 -8.03 14.42 -5.60
C GLN A 24 -7.90 15.78 -4.88
N GLU A 25 -8.50 15.89 -3.69
CA GLU A 25 -8.42 17.09 -2.84
C GLU A 25 -6.97 17.48 -2.51
N VAL A 26 -6.09 16.51 -2.26
CA VAL A 26 -4.68 16.79 -1.98
C VAL A 26 -3.89 17.10 -3.24
N LYS A 27 -4.23 16.47 -4.38
CA LYS A 27 -3.59 16.73 -5.69
C LYS A 27 -3.86 18.16 -6.19
N GLU A 28 -5.04 18.70 -5.93
CA GLU A 28 -5.45 20.03 -6.40
C GLU A 28 -4.80 21.19 -5.64
N VAL A 29 -4.18 20.93 -4.48
CA VAL A 29 -3.46 21.95 -3.73
C VAL A 29 -2.14 22.27 -4.45
N PRO A 30 -1.89 23.54 -4.85
CA PRO A 30 -0.69 23.89 -5.60
C PRO A 30 0.58 23.48 -4.87
N ALA A 31 1.54 22.92 -5.62
CA ALA A 31 2.87 22.65 -5.12
C ALA A 31 3.51 23.99 -4.71
N VAL A 32 3.68 24.19 -3.41
CA VAL A 32 4.38 25.37 -2.91
C VAL A 32 5.86 25.17 -3.25
N SER A 33 6.51 26.20 -3.80
CA SER A 33 7.96 26.26 -3.99
C SER A 33 8.55 27.19 -2.93
N GLY A 34 9.61 26.76 -2.22
CA GLY A 34 10.31 27.63 -1.28
C GLY A 34 11.00 26.90 -0.14
N ALA A 35 11.51 27.68 0.81
CA ALA A 35 11.97 27.19 2.10
C ALA A 35 10.75 26.80 2.96
N PHE A 36 10.76 25.59 3.50
CA PHE A 36 9.70 25.13 4.39
C PHE A 36 10.20 24.95 5.81
N TRP A 37 9.35 25.33 6.75
CA TRP A 37 9.51 24.95 8.15
C TRP A 37 9.27 23.46 8.33
N PHE A 38 10.09 22.83 9.16
CA PHE A 38 9.91 21.44 9.59
C PHE A 38 8.52 21.25 10.21
N GLY A 39 7.88 20.10 9.92
CA GLY A 39 6.52 19.77 10.39
C GLY A 39 5.36 20.59 9.80
N SER A 40 5.63 21.65 9.03
CA SER A 40 4.58 22.49 8.46
C SER A 40 3.68 21.74 7.47
N ALA A 41 2.41 22.16 7.34
CA ALA A 41 1.47 21.56 6.39
C ALA A 41 1.99 21.56 4.93
N PRO A 42 2.65 22.63 4.43
CA PRO A 42 3.29 22.60 3.12
C PRO A 42 4.40 21.54 2.99
N MET A 43 5.25 21.37 3.99
CA MET A 43 6.29 20.34 3.98
C MET A 43 5.68 18.93 3.94
N ARG A 44 4.63 18.69 4.75
CA ARG A 44 3.89 17.41 4.74
C ARG A 44 3.32 17.12 3.36
N ARG A 45 2.64 18.08 2.73
CA ARG A 45 2.10 17.89 1.37
C ARG A 45 3.19 17.58 0.35
N MET A 46 4.31 18.29 0.40
CA MET A 46 5.45 18.05 -0.48
C MET A 46 6.02 16.63 -0.30
N HIS A 47 6.12 16.14 0.95
CA HIS A 47 6.51 14.77 1.23
C HIS A 47 5.55 13.75 0.62
N LEU A 48 4.24 13.96 0.75
CA LEU A 48 3.23 13.06 0.18
C LEU A 48 3.23 13.09 -1.36
N ALA A 49 3.36 14.27 -1.99
CA ALA A 49 3.48 14.38 -3.44
C ALA A 49 4.71 13.65 -3.98
N ARG A 50 5.83 13.66 -3.25
CA ARG A 50 7.01 12.86 -3.61
C ARG A 50 6.78 11.36 -3.50
N LEU A 51 5.93 10.91 -2.58
CA LEU A 51 5.56 9.50 -2.48
C LEU A 51 4.68 9.05 -3.65
N SER A 52 3.77 9.92 -4.12
CA SER A 52 2.90 9.60 -5.26
C SER A 52 3.58 9.69 -6.62
N GLY A 53 4.78 10.26 -6.70
CA GLY A 53 5.46 10.54 -7.97
C GLY A 53 4.97 11.81 -8.68
N ASP A 54 4.03 12.55 -8.07
CA ASP A 54 3.52 13.84 -8.57
C ASP A 54 4.38 15.02 -8.10
N GLY A 55 5.34 14.78 -7.22
CA GLY A 55 6.19 15.81 -6.62
C GLY A 55 7.18 16.44 -7.61
N PRO A 56 7.51 17.74 -7.44
CA PRO A 56 8.50 18.40 -8.28
C PRO A 56 9.89 17.77 -8.13
N ALA A 57 10.61 17.63 -9.24
CA ALA A 57 12.00 17.13 -9.29
C ALA A 57 13.04 18.06 -8.61
N GLY A 58 12.60 19.17 -8.00
CA GLY A 58 13.45 20.20 -7.42
C GLY A 58 14.15 19.79 -6.12
N ARG A 59 15.31 20.41 -5.85
CA ARG A 59 16.03 20.29 -4.58
C ARG A 59 15.27 21.04 -3.48
N ILE A 60 15.10 20.40 -2.32
CA ILE A 60 14.55 21.04 -1.13
C ILE A 60 15.71 21.64 -0.34
N GLY A 61 15.63 22.94 -0.07
CA GLY A 61 16.45 23.58 0.95
C GLY A 61 15.79 23.39 2.31
N TYR A 62 16.50 22.76 3.23
CA TYR A 62 16.09 22.69 4.63
C TYR A 62 16.69 23.88 5.38
N HIS A 63 15.83 24.74 5.93
CA HIS A 63 16.26 25.83 6.80
C HIS A 63 16.07 25.42 8.26
N TYR A 64 17.12 25.58 9.05
CA TYR A 64 17.14 25.27 10.48
C TYR A 64 17.15 26.58 11.26
N GLN A 65 16.38 26.63 12.35
CA GLN A 65 16.15 27.88 13.09
C GLN A 65 16.93 27.96 14.42
N ILE A 66 17.41 26.84 15.00
CA ILE A 66 17.97 26.83 16.36
C ILE A 66 19.16 25.86 16.49
N GLU A 67 20.26 26.33 17.08
CA GLU A 67 21.52 25.58 17.27
C GLU A 67 21.37 24.36 18.20
N GLN A 68 20.56 24.46 19.26
CA GLN A 68 20.27 23.33 20.17
C GLN A 68 19.50 22.18 19.48
N GLU A 69 18.71 22.48 18.44
CA GLU A 69 18.06 21.44 17.64
C GLU A 69 19.06 20.71 16.74
N HIS A 70 20.20 21.31 16.40
CA HIS A 70 21.23 20.66 15.60
C HIS A 70 21.98 19.58 16.36
N GLU A 71 22.33 19.81 17.63
CA GLU A 71 23.06 18.82 18.44
C GLU A 71 22.23 17.57 18.66
N LYS A 72 21.00 17.71 19.15
CA LYS A 72 20.07 16.59 19.34
C LYS A 72 19.81 15.82 18.05
N ARG A 73 19.67 16.51 16.91
CA ARG A 73 19.49 15.85 15.60
C ARG A 73 20.74 15.08 15.18
N ASN A 74 21.93 15.57 15.51
CA ASN A 74 23.18 14.86 15.24
C ASN A 74 23.27 13.60 16.10
N GLU A 75 22.92 13.70 17.38
CA GLU A 75 22.84 12.56 18.30
C GLU A 75 21.87 11.51 17.76
N ASP A 76 20.65 11.90 17.39
CA ASP A 76 19.66 11.00 16.78
C ASP A 76 20.21 10.28 15.53
N TYR A 77 20.96 10.98 14.69
CA TYR A 77 21.55 10.41 13.48
C TYR A 77 22.68 9.43 13.79
N HIS A 78 23.57 9.79 14.73
CA HIS A 78 24.66 8.91 15.15
C HIS A 78 24.16 7.68 15.91
N GLN A 79 23.13 7.85 16.74
CA GLN A 79 22.44 6.76 17.41
C GLN A 79 21.84 5.79 16.37
N PHE A 80 21.09 6.30 15.39
CA PHE A 80 20.54 5.47 14.32
C PHE A 80 21.63 4.69 13.56
N LEU A 81 22.72 5.35 13.18
CA LEU A 81 23.83 4.68 12.51
C LEU A 81 24.43 3.55 13.37
N SER A 82 24.62 3.81 14.67
CA SER A 82 25.13 2.83 15.61
C SER A 82 24.18 1.64 15.77
N GLU A 83 22.88 1.88 15.97
CA GLU A 83 21.86 0.85 16.16
C GLU A 83 21.69 -0.05 14.93
N GLN A 84 21.90 0.50 13.73
CA GLN A 84 21.76 -0.22 12.47
C GLN A 84 23.10 -0.79 11.96
N CYS A 85 24.20 -0.62 12.70
CA CYS A 85 25.54 -0.99 12.28
C CYS A 85 25.95 -0.38 10.91
N LEU A 86 25.58 0.89 10.69
CA LEU A 86 25.82 1.64 9.44
C LEU A 86 26.84 2.76 9.65
N THR A 87 27.39 3.25 8.54
CA THR A 87 28.27 4.43 8.51
C THR A 87 27.59 5.63 7.84
N SER A 88 28.20 6.81 8.00
CA SER A 88 27.73 8.04 7.34
C SER A 88 27.81 7.99 5.81
N LYS A 89 28.61 7.07 5.25
CA LYS A 89 28.67 6.81 3.80
C LYS A 89 27.44 6.04 3.33
N ASP A 90 26.92 5.13 4.14
CA ASP A 90 25.76 4.28 3.80
C ASP A 90 24.47 5.11 3.80
N VAL A 91 24.33 5.99 4.79
CA VAL A 91 23.15 6.85 4.94
C VAL A 91 23.59 8.29 5.10
N PRO A 92 23.64 9.09 4.02
CA PRO A 92 23.92 10.51 4.13
C PRO A 92 22.94 11.21 5.06
N LYS A 93 23.43 12.12 5.89
CA LYS A 93 22.66 12.86 6.90
C LYS A 93 21.41 13.54 6.34
N THR A 94 21.49 14.10 5.13
CA THR A 94 20.36 14.69 4.42
C THR A 94 19.26 13.67 4.08
N ARG A 95 19.65 12.45 3.68
CA ARG A 95 18.74 11.34 3.42
C ARG A 95 18.07 10.88 4.71
N PHE A 96 18.83 10.74 5.80
CA PHE A 96 18.29 10.35 7.11
C PHE A 96 17.19 11.33 7.56
N PHE A 97 17.48 12.63 7.62
CA PHE A 97 16.49 13.60 8.08
C PHE A 97 15.28 13.71 7.14
N TYR A 98 15.50 13.70 5.82
CA TYR A 98 14.38 13.65 4.87
C TYR A 98 13.45 12.46 5.17
N LYS A 99 14.01 11.26 5.37
CA LYS A 99 13.22 10.06 5.65
C LYS A 99 12.57 10.07 7.03
N LYS A 100 13.23 10.63 8.05
CA LYS A 100 12.68 10.80 9.39
C LYS A 100 11.45 11.71 9.37
N GLU A 101 11.52 12.85 8.69
CA GLU A 101 10.40 13.79 8.54
C GLU A 101 9.27 13.19 7.69
N LEU A 102 9.62 12.41 6.66
CA LEU A 102 8.65 11.67 5.86
C LEU A 102 7.89 10.66 6.74
N MET A 103 8.58 9.91 7.59
CA MET A 103 7.97 8.97 8.54
C MET A 103 7.02 9.70 9.51
N GLN A 104 7.46 10.83 10.07
CA GLN A 104 6.60 11.68 10.92
C GLN A 104 5.37 12.20 10.16
N THR A 105 5.54 12.54 8.88
CA THR A 105 4.43 12.96 8.01
C THR A 105 3.41 11.83 7.85
N LEU A 106 3.89 10.60 7.63
CA LEU A 106 3.03 9.41 7.53
C LEU A 106 2.26 9.17 8.83
N HIS A 107 2.95 9.18 9.97
CA HIS A 107 2.32 9.03 11.29
C HIS A 107 1.23 10.09 11.51
N ALA A 108 1.51 11.34 11.14
CA ALA A 108 0.57 12.44 11.29
C ALA A 108 -0.71 12.29 10.43
N ILE A 109 -0.66 11.52 9.34
CA ILE A 109 -1.81 11.25 8.48
C ILE A 109 -2.45 9.88 8.73
N GLY A 110 -2.02 9.12 9.74
CA GLY A 110 -2.60 7.81 10.04
C GLY A 110 -2.00 6.64 9.24
N LEU A 111 -0.76 6.80 8.76
CA LEU A 111 0.01 5.74 8.13
C LEU A 111 1.30 5.46 8.92
N ASP A 112 1.82 4.26 8.77
CA ASP A 112 3.16 3.87 9.23
C ASP A 112 3.83 2.98 8.17
N ILE A 113 5.09 2.60 8.39
CA ILE A 113 5.86 1.72 7.51
C ILE A 113 6.40 0.54 8.33
N ARG A 114 6.18 -0.67 7.83
CA ARG A 114 6.74 -1.89 8.40
C ARG A 114 8.27 -1.83 8.39
N GLY A 115 8.89 -2.09 9.53
CA GLY A 115 10.35 -1.96 9.71
C GLY A 115 10.83 -0.51 9.88
N GLY A 116 9.91 0.46 9.99
CA GLY A 116 10.18 1.84 10.39
C GLY A 116 11.15 2.59 9.50
N LEU A 117 11.93 3.49 10.12
CA LEU A 117 12.85 4.39 9.42
C LEU A 117 13.93 3.64 8.63
N SER A 118 14.43 2.52 9.17
CA SER A 118 15.45 1.70 8.51
C SER A 118 14.94 1.12 7.19
N SER A 119 13.74 0.55 7.20
CA SER A 119 13.06 0.07 5.98
C SER A 119 12.90 1.21 4.98
N LEU A 120 12.35 2.34 5.41
CA LEU A 120 12.12 3.51 4.56
C LEU A 120 13.43 4.10 3.96
N ILE A 121 14.57 3.98 4.66
CA ILE A 121 15.89 4.38 4.18
C ILE A 121 16.45 3.35 3.20
N ARG A 122 16.43 2.06 3.54
CA ARG A 122 17.01 0.97 2.73
C ARG A 122 16.28 0.80 1.39
N HIS A 123 14.96 0.97 1.39
CA HIS A 123 14.21 0.86 0.17
C HIS A 123 14.31 2.11 -0.72
N THR A 124 15.35 2.11 -1.54
CA THR A 124 15.38 2.84 -2.82
C THR A 124 14.49 2.13 -3.83
N TYR A 125 13.17 2.11 -3.57
CA TYR A 125 12.19 1.56 -4.51
C TYR A 125 12.31 2.31 -5.85
N ARG A 126 12.90 1.65 -6.85
CA ARG A 126 12.78 2.02 -8.26
C ARG A 126 11.44 1.43 -8.72
N SER A 127 10.36 2.19 -8.53
CA SER A 127 9.11 1.84 -9.20
C SER A 127 9.27 2.11 -10.70
N PRO A 128 8.74 1.24 -11.58
CA PRO A 128 8.65 1.55 -13.01
C PRO A 128 7.76 2.78 -13.28
N LYS A 129 6.83 3.09 -12.37
CA LYS A 129 5.98 4.28 -12.42
C LYS A 129 6.70 5.48 -11.79
N LYS A 130 7.20 6.40 -12.62
CA LYS A 130 7.67 7.79 -12.33
C LYS A 130 8.00 8.15 -10.85
N GLY A 131 8.74 7.31 -10.12
CA GLY A 131 9.12 7.57 -8.72
C GLY A 131 8.04 7.33 -7.65
N ALA A 132 6.83 6.87 -8.01
CA ALA A 132 5.77 6.53 -7.06
C ALA A 132 6.19 5.35 -6.16
N LYS A 133 5.88 5.39 -4.87
CA LYS A 133 6.21 4.31 -3.92
C LYS A 133 5.16 3.22 -3.92
N THR A 134 5.57 1.96 -3.76
CA THR A 134 4.65 0.85 -3.56
C THR A 134 4.00 0.96 -2.18
N MET A 135 2.73 0.57 -2.05
CA MET A 135 2.04 0.58 -0.75
C MET A 135 2.26 -0.68 0.08
N ASP A 136 2.97 -1.68 -0.46
CA ASP A 136 3.10 -2.99 0.16
C ASP A 136 3.70 -2.91 1.58
N SER A 137 4.58 -1.94 1.84
CA SER A 137 5.22 -1.70 3.14
C SER A 137 4.45 -0.81 4.11
N PHE A 138 3.34 -0.19 3.68
CA PHE A 138 2.59 0.76 4.48
C PHE A 138 1.55 0.09 5.38
N ILE A 139 1.48 0.54 6.63
CA ILE A 139 0.52 0.11 7.64
C ILE A 139 -0.50 1.25 7.82
N VAL A 140 -1.79 0.93 7.94
CA VAL A 140 -2.84 1.94 8.14
C VAL A 140 -3.20 1.98 9.62
N THR A 141 -2.61 2.94 10.34
CA THR A 141 -2.81 3.08 11.80
C THR A 141 -4.09 3.84 12.15
N ASP A 142 -4.53 4.77 11.31
CA ASP A 142 -5.77 5.52 11.47
C ASP A 142 -6.44 5.70 10.09
N PRO A 143 -7.38 4.81 9.72
CA PRO A 143 -8.05 4.84 8.42
C PRO A 143 -8.83 6.13 8.17
N GLU A 144 -9.43 6.73 9.21
CA GLU A 144 -10.25 7.95 9.10
C GLU A 144 -9.39 9.18 8.82
N LYS A 145 -8.16 9.22 9.35
CA LYS A 145 -7.19 10.24 8.97
C LYS A 145 -6.60 9.96 7.61
N ALA A 146 -6.18 8.72 7.34
CA ALA A 146 -5.46 8.37 6.13
C ALA A 146 -6.29 8.58 4.87
N CYS A 147 -7.57 8.22 4.89
CA CYS A 147 -8.46 8.35 3.73
C CYS A 147 -8.66 9.80 3.24
N LYS A 148 -8.39 10.80 4.10
CA LYS A 148 -8.44 12.22 3.72
C LYS A 148 -7.28 12.62 2.82
N TYR A 149 -6.15 11.91 2.91
CA TYR A 149 -4.92 12.27 2.20
C TYR A 149 -4.56 11.31 1.08
N VAL A 150 -4.83 10.02 1.28
CA VAL A 150 -4.40 8.95 0.40
C VAL A 150 -5.53 7.97 0.11
N ASN A 151 -5.47 7.35 -1.06
CA ASN A 151 -6.30 6.19 -1.37
C ASN A 151 -5.80 4.98 -0.56
N ILE A 152 -6.59 4.55 0.43
CA ILE A 152 -6.29 3.38 1.28
C ILE A 152 -7.00 2.10 0.83
N GLY A 153 -7.55 2.09 -0.40
CA GLY A 153 -8.22 0.94 -0.98
C GLY A 153 -9.39 0.43 -0.14
N ILE A 154 -9.50 -0.89 0.01
CA ILE A 154 -10.62 -1.54 0.71
C ILE A 154 -10.16 -2.31 1.95
N LYS A 155 -11.07 -2.57 2.89
CA LYS A 155 -10.86 -3.55 3.98
C LYS A 155 -11.82 -4.70 3.80
N LEU A 156 -11.25 -5.88 3.86
CA LEU A 156 -11.98 -7.12 3.98
C LEU A 156 -12.39 -7.31 5.44
N GLU A 157 -13.58 -7.86 5.66
CA GLU A 157 -14.07 -8.20 6.99
C GLU A 157 -13.31 -9.41 7.57
N SER A 158 -12.90 -10.33 6.70
CA SER A 158 -12.20 -11.56 7.04
C SER A 158 -11.23 -11.97 5.93
N ALA A 159 -10.25 -12.80 6.29
CA ALA A 159 -9.32 -13.38 5.32
C ALA A 159 -9.99 -14.38 4.37
N THR A 160 -11.04 -15.05 4.86
CA THR A 160 -11.92 -15.87 4.06
C THR A 160 -13.03 -14.97 3.54
N PRO A 161 -13.10 -14.66 2.23
CA PRO A 161 -14.12 -13.79 1.71
C PRO A 161 -15.51 -14.38 1.93
N SER A 162 -16.44 -13.56 2.40
CA SER A 162 -17.86 -13.91 2.44
C SER A 162 -18.38 -14.04 1.00
N TYR A 163 -19.14 -15.10 0.73
CA TYR A 163 -19.74 -15.30 -0.59
C TYR A 163 -20.70 -14.12 -0.90
N PRO A 164 -20.54 -13.40 -2.02
CA PRO A 164 -21.41 -12.27 -2.37
C PRO A 164 -22.87 -12.71 -2.53
N ASN A 165 -23.81 -11.82 -2.23
CA ASN A 165 -25.25 -12.17 -2.32
C ASN A 165 -25.79 -12.10 -3.75
N THR A 166 -25.12 -11.32 -4.62
CA THR A 166 -25.54 -11.13 -6.02
C THR A 166 -24.36 -11.16 -6.97
N LEU A 167 -24.58 -11.59 -8.21
CA LEU A 167 -23.55 -11.57 -9.25
C LEU A 167 -22.97 -10.16 -9.47
N ARG A 168 -23.83 -9.14 -9.40
CA ARG A 168 -23.43 -7.73 -9.51
C ARG A 168 -22.48 -7.32 -8.39
N GLU A 169 -22.72 -7.77 -7.16
CA GLU A 169 -21.85 -7.50 -6.02
C GLU A 169 -20.49 -8.18 -6.20
N ALA A 170 -20.47 -9.45 -6.60
CA ALA A 170 -19.24 -10.18 -6.91
C ALA A 170 -18.42 -9.46 -8.00
N ALA A 171 -19.07 -9.05 -9.10
CA ALA A 171 -18.43 -8.35 -10.20
C ALA A 171 -17.83 -7.01 -9.75
N ARG A 172 -18.56 -6.27 -8.91
CA ARG A 172 -18.09 -4.99 -8.35
C ARG A 172 -16.85 -5.17 -7.49
N ILE A 173 -16.86 -6.13 -6.55
CA ILE A 173 -15.72 -6.37 -5.65
C ILE A 173 -14.51 -6.87 -6.46
N TYR A 174 -14.72 -7.80 -7.39
CA TYR A 174 -13.64 -8.30 -8.24
C TYR A 174 -13.01 -7.18 -9.09
N SER A 175 -13.83 -6.31 -9.70
CA SER A 175 -13.33 -5.15 -10.44
C SER A 175 -12.49 -4.22 -9.55
N GLN A 176 -12.93 -3.94 -8.32
CA GLN A 176 -12.17 -3.13 -7.37
C GLN A 176 -10.83 -3.78 -7.01
N LEU A 177 -10.80 -5.11 -6.85
CA LEU A 177 -9.56 -5.85 -6.59
C LEU A 177 -8.61 -5.79 -7.79
N CYS A 178 -9.10 -5.92 -9.03
CA CYS A 178 -8.30 -5.73 -10.23
C CYS A 178 -7.64 -4.35 -10.24
N ASP A 179 -8.42 -3.27 -10.04
CA ASP A 179 -7.92 -1.89 -10.04
C ASP A 179 -6.82 -1.67 -8.98
N LEU A 180 -6.93 -2.33 -7.82
CA LEU A 180 -5.97 -2.18 -6.73
C LEU A 180 -4.69 -2.99 -6.93
N ILE A 181 -4.77 -4.17 -7.57
CA ILE A 181 -3.71 -5.19 -7.57
C ILE A 181 -2.93 -5.23 -8.89
N GLU A 182 -3.60 -5.03 -10.02
CA GLU A 182 -2.98 -5.08 -11.35
C GLU A 182 -2.02 -3.88 -11.56
N ASP A 183 -1.00 -4.05 -12.41
CA ASP A 183 -0.29 -2.88 -12.95
C ASP A 183 -1.06 -2.19 -14.07
N GLU A 184 -0.48 -1.11 -14.59
CA GLU A 184 -0.97 -0.32 -15.72
C GLU A 184 -1.19 -1.14 -17.00
N ASN A 185 -0.61 -2.35 -17.10
CA ASN A 185 -0.80 -3.26 -18.22
C ASN A 185 -1.80 -4.38 -17.93
N GLY A 186 -2.47 -4.36 -16.77
CA GLY A 186 -3.40 -5.41 -16.34
C GLY A 186 -2.70 -6.67 -15.80
N ASN A 187 -1.39 -6.64 -15.57
CA ASN A 187 -0.66 -7.84 -15.13
C ASN A 187 -0.65 -7.95 -13.60
N THR A 188 -0.73 -9.19 -13.13
CA THR A 188 -0.59 -9.58 -11.71
C THR A 188 0.56 -10.56 -11.59
N ALA A 189 1.37 -10.46 -10.53
CA ALA A 189 2.40 -11.46 -10.25
C ALA A 189 1.75 -12.81 -9.95
N THR A 190 2.33 -13.92 -10.42
CA THR A 190 1.77 -15.24 -10.11
C THR A 190 2.09 -15.62 -8.67
N ILE A 191 1.24 -16.45 -8.06
CA ILE A 191 1.48 -16.99 -6.71
C ILE A 191 2.83 -17.73 -6.66
N LYS A 192 3.13 -18.51 -7.71
CA LYS A 192 4.38 -19.26 -7.82
C LYS A 192 5.61 -18.35 -7.80
N ASP A 193 5.58 -17.24 -8.53
CA ASP A 193 6.70 -16.28 -8.54
C ASP A 193 6.90 -15.62 -7.19
N LEU A 194 5.81 -15.39 -6.44
CA LEU A 194 5.85 -14.80 -5.11
C LEU A 194 6.38 -15.80 -4.08
N ASP A 195 5.96 -17.06 -4.16
CA ASP A 195 6.47 -18.13 -3.29
C ASP A 195 7.97 -18.34 -3.47
N GLN A 196 8.43 -18.39 -4.72
CA GLN A 196 9.85 -18.47 -5.02
C GLN A 196 10.63 -17.28 -4.42
N GLN A 197 10.13 -16.04 -4.59
CA GLN A 197 10.78 -14.87 -4.00
C GLN A 197 10.78 -14.88 -2.46
N ILE A 198 9.75 -15.43 -1.82
CA ILE A 198 9.69 -15.56 -0.37
C ILE A 198 10.74 -16.55 0.14
N GLU A 199 10.98 -17.63 -0.58
CA GLU A 199 11.99 -18.64 -0.23
C GLU A 199 13.43 -18.14 -0.42
N GLU A 200 13.66 -17.24 -1.37
CA GLU A 200 14.99 -16.73 -1.73
C GLU A 200 15.46 -15.54 -0.88
N ILE A 201 14.58 -14.89 -0.13
CA ILE A 201 14.89 -13.65 0.61
C ILE A 201 14.99 -13.92 2.11
N GLU A 202 16.03 -13.35 2.73
CA GLU A 202 16.25 -13.45 4.19
C GLU A 202 15.69 -12.25 4.98
N ASP A 203 15.48 -11.09 4.33
CA ASP A 203 14.97 -9.89 5.01
C ASP A 203 13.49 -10.07 5.38
N GLU A 204 13.21 -10.17 6.69
CA GLU A 204 11.86 -10.36 7.23
C GLU A 204 10.87 -9.27 6.79
N ALA A 205 11.33 -8.03 6.58
CA ALA A 205 10.45 -6.94 6.13
C ALA A 205 10.01 -7.17 4.68
N LEU A 206 10.95 -7.61 3.81
CA LEU A 206 10.64 -7.97 2.43
C LEU A 206 9.78 -9.23 2.34
N ILE A 207 10.06 -10.24 3.17
CA ILE A 207 9.21 -11.44 3.27
C ILE A 207 7.78 -11.05 3.63
N TRP A 208 7.60 -10.14 4.58
CA TRP A 208 6.27 -9.64 4.97
C TRP A 208 5.58 -8.90 3.81
N GLU A 209 6.28 -8.02 3.09
CA GLU A 209 5.75 -7.33 1.91
C GLU A 209 5.31 -8.32 0.82
N LEU A 210 6.12 -9.36 0.57
CA LEU A 210 5.81 -10.41 -0.42
C LEU A 210 4.64 -11.29 0.01
N LYS A 211 4.57 -11.68 1.28
CA LYS A 211 3.43 -12.42 1.84
C LYS A 211 2.14 -11.61 1.73
N ARG A 212 2.19 -10.30 2.02
CA ARG A 212 1.07 -9.40 1.82
C ARG A 212 0.65 -9.33 0.35
N LYS A 213 1.62 -9.21 -0.56
CA LYS A 213 1.35 -9.21 -2.01
C LYS A 213 0.73 -10.53 -2.46
N LYS A 214 1.22 -11.67 -1.96
CA LYS A 214 0.65 -13.00 -2.20
C LYS A 214 -0.80 -13.08 -1.73
N PHE A 215 -1.08 -12.62 -0.51
CA PHE A 215 -2.44 -12.57 0.04
C PHE A 215 -3.39 -11.76 -0.86
N ARG A 216 -2.95 -10.62 -1.40
CA ARG A 216 -3.75 -9.81 -2.34
C ARG A 216 -4.09 -10.59 -3.61
N VAL A 217 -3.11 -11.26 -4.22
CA VAL A 217 -3.32 -12.09 -5.42
C VAL A 217 -4.27 -13.24 -5.14
N GLN A 218 -4.07 -13.97 -4.04
CA GLN A 218 -4.96 -15.06 -3.63
C GLN A 218 -6.39 -14.56 -3.38
N THR A 219 -6.56 -13.40 -2.76
CA THR A 219 -7.88 -12.79 -2.53
C THR A 219 -8.57 -12.50 -3.86
N LYS A 220 -7.85 -11.89 -4.81
CA LYS A 220 -8.39 -11.63 -6.15
C LYS A 220 -8.82 -12.91 -6.86
N GLU A 221 -8.01 -13.97 -6.81
CA GLU A 221 -8.34 -15.27 -7.41
C GLU A 221 -9.58 -15.90 -6.78
N ARG A 222 -9.71 -15.85 -5.44
CA ARG A 222 -10.93 -16.35 -4.75
C ARG A 222 -12.19 -15.61 -5.21
N TYR A 223 -12.15 -14.28 -5.31
CA TYR A 223 -13.30 -13.50 -5.81
C TYR A 223 -13.57 -13.75 -7.30
N HIS A 224 -12.55 -14.11 -8.09
CA HIS A 224 -12.72 -14.52 -9.48
C HIS A 224 -13.51 -15.82 -9.59
N GLU A 225 -13.14 -16.82 -8.79
CA GLU A 225 -13.84 -18.11 -8.74
C GLU A 225 -15.29 -17.93 -8.30
N MET A 226 -15.53 -17.17 -7.23
CA MET A 226 -16.89 -16.84 -6.77
C MET A 226 -17.72 -16.16 -7.86
N LEU A 227 -17.12 -15.23 -8.62
CA LEU A 227 -17.80 -14.57 -9.72
C LEU A 227 -18.21 -15.55 -10.83
N ILE A 228 -17.34 -16.51 -11.17
CA ILE A 228 -17.62 -17.56 -12.16
C ILE A 228 -18.75 -18.46 -11.67
N ASP A 229 -18.65 -18.96 -10.45
CA ASP A 229 -19.65 -19.87 -9.86
C ASP A 229 -21.04 -19.23 -9.87
N MET A 230 -21.15 -17.98 -9.39
CA MET A 230 -22.41 -17.23 -9.40
C MET A 230 -22.96 -17.03 -10.83
N ALA A 231 -22.08 -16.75 -11.80
CA ALA A 231 -22.51 -16.57 -13.19
C ALA A 231 -23.05 -17.88 -13.79
N LEU A 232 -22.45 -19.02 -13.42
CA LEU A 232 -22.93 -20.34 -13.82
C LEU A 232 -24.28 -20.68 -13.18
N GLU A 233 -24.45 -20.40 -11.88
CA GLU A 233 -25.70 -20.61 -11.15
C GLU A 233 -26.86 -19.78 -11.73
N GLU A 234 -26.63 -18.48 -11.98
CA GLU A 234 -27.64 -17.59 -12.57
C GLU A 234 -28.07 -18.10 -13.96
N LYS A 235 -27.10 -18.49 -14.80
CA LYS A 235 -27.37 -19.05 -16.13
C LYS A 235 -28.13 -20.37 -16.07
N LEU A 236 -27.80 -21.25 -15.12
CA LEU A 236 -28.50 -22.52 -14.91
C LEU A 236 -29.95 -22.29 -14.49
N SER A 237 -30.18 -21.36 -13.56
CA SER A 237 -31.53 -20.96 -13.11
C SER A 237 -32.36 -20.39 -14.26
N ASP A 238 -31.76 -19.56 -15.10
CA ASP A 238 -32.38 -19.00 -16.31
C ASP A 238 -32.79 -20.09 -17.31
N MET A 239 -31.92 -21.07 -17.54
CA MET A 239 -32.20 -22.19 -18.43
C MET A 239 -33.34 -23.07 -17.89
N GLN A 240 -33.36 -23.33 -16.58
CA GLN A 240 -34.43 -24.08 -15.92
C GLN A 240 -35.77 -23.31 -15.99
N SER A 241 -35.75 -22.01 -15.72
CA SER A 241 -36.92 -21.14 -15.81
C SER A 241 -37.49 -21.10 -17.23
N LYS A 242 -36.63 -20.99 -18.26
CA LYS A 242 -37.03 -21.06 -19.68
C LYS A 242 -37.60 -22.44 -20.04
N LYS A 243 -37.02 -23.53 -19.53
CA LYS A 243 -37.53 -24.90 -19.73
C LYS A 243 -38.90 -25.09 -19.10
N TRP A 244 -39.11 -24.56 -17.89
CA TRP A 244 -40.40 -24.60 -17.18
C TRP A 244 -41.49 -23.81 -17.92
N LYS A 245 -41.19 -22.59 -18.37
CA LYS A 245 -42.12 -21.78 -19.20
C LYS A 245 -42.54 -22.52 -20.47
N ARG A 246 -41.59 -23.13 -21.18
CA ARG A 246 -41.86 -23.97 -22.37
C ARG A 246 -42.72 -25.20 -22.05
N ALA A 247 -42.48 -25.87 -20.93
CA ALA A 247 -43.25 -27.05 -20.53
C ALA A 247 -44.69 -26.72 -20.13
N ASN A 248 -44.93 -25.51 -19.61
CA ASN A 248 -46.24 -25.06 -19.12
C ASN A 248 -46.99 -24.13 -20.08
N GLY A 249 -46.48 -23.91 -21.30
CA GLY A 249 -47.17 -23.13 -22.34
C GLY A 249 -47.37 -21.65 -22.01
N ILE A 250 -46.47 -21.06 -21.20
CA ILE A 250 -46.42 -19.62 -20.88
C ILE A 250 -45.38 -18.93 -21.74
#